data_AF-A0A351SKK1-F1
#
_entry.id   AF-A0A351SKK1-F1
#
_cell.length_a   1.000
_cell.length_b   1.000
_cell.length_c   1.000
_cell.angle_alpha   90.00
_cell.angle_beta   90.00
_cell.angle_gamma   90.00
#
_symmetry.space_group_name_H-M   'P 1'
#
loop_
_entity.id
_entity.type
_entity.pdbx_description
1 polymer ?
#
loop_
_entity_poly.entity_id
_entity_poly.type
_entity_poly.pdbx_seq_one_letter_code
_entity_poly.pdbx_strand_id
1 'polypeptide(L)'
;MSQESPTFSQGFIRPAMDMQYVFREILSALSAPGTQVALRKPGHVPLLNAASIAALLTLTDSTTPLWLDESTQANAALRSYLAFHCGVPVVDVQSHAVFAVISGQGHRPALDTFSLGTDEYPDQSTTVIVQVDAFTGKRFKCTGPGIKTERTFMASGLDAEFWEERKALMPLFPKGVDILLTCGHCLIALPRTSCVEEV
;
A
#
# COMPACT_ATOMS: atom_id res chain seq x y z
N MET A 1 -10.30 11.71 -36.89
CA MET A 1 -10.10 10.90 -35.66
C MET A 1 -8.61 10.90 -35.38
N SER A 2 -8.13 11.91 -34.66
CA SER A 2 -6.72 11.99 -34.27
C SER A 2 -6.51 10.99 -33.15
N GLN A 3 -5.70 9.95 -33.41
CA GLN A 3 -5.21 9.09 -32.36
C GLN A 3 -4.22 9.90 -31.53
N GLU A 4 -4.63 10.32 -30.32
CA GLU A 4 -3.69 10.82 -29.32
C GLU A 4 -2.78 9.67 -28.92
N SER A 5 -1.49 9.80 -29.23
CA SER A 5 -0.45 8.97 -28.63
C SER A 5 -0.58 9.03 -27.11
N PRO A 6 -0.55 7.90 -26.38
CA PRO A 6 -0.67 7.93 -24.93
C PRO A 6 0.47 8.79 -24.38
N THR A 7 0.11 9.93 -23.81
CA THR A 7 1.07 10.77 -23.08
C THR A 7 1.40 10.01 -21.81
N PHE A 8 2.47 9.21 -21.85
CA PHE A 8 2.95 8.49 -20.67
C PHE A 8 3.28 9.55 -19.61
N SER A 9 2.49 9.59 -18.53
CA SER A 9 2.80 10.40 -17.35
C SER A 9 4.19 10.02 -16.87
N GLN A 10 5.04 10.99 -16.54
CA GLN A 10 6.42 10.69 -16.15
C GLN A 10 6.46 9.85 -14.85
N GLY A 11 7.45 8.95 -14.74
CA GLY A 11 7.79 8.27 -13.48
C GLY A 11 8.52 9.20 -12.52
N PHE A 12 9.52 8.69 -11.79
CA PHE A 12 10.44 9.55 -11.04
C PHE A 12 11.33 10.39 -11.97
N ILE A 13 11.72 11.59 -11.51
CA ILE A 13 12.65 12.47 -12.24
C ILE A 13 14.06 11.87 -12.25
N ARG A 14 14.51 11.29 -11.14
CA ARG A 14 15.81 10.61 -11.01
C ARG A 14 15.58 9.18 -10.50
N PRO A 15 15.18 8.23 -11.36
CA PRO A 15 14.67 6.92 -10.96
C PRO A 15 15.48 6.23 -9.87
N ALA A 16 16.77 5.98 -10.09
CA ALA A 16 17.61 5.26 -9.13
C ALA A 16 17.70 5.97 -7.76
N MET A 17 17.91 7.29 -7.75
CA MET A 17 18.06 8.06 -6.51
C MET A 17 16.72 8.19 -5.76
N ASP A 18 15.65 8.44 -6.49
CA ASP A 18 14.32 8.65 -5.91
C ASP A 18 13.76 7.32 -5.39
N MET A 19 13.94 6.20 -6.11
CA MET A 19 13.58 4.84 -5.65
C MET A 19 14.36 4.46 -4.39
N GLN A 20 15.69 4.68 -4.35
CA GLN A 20 16.49 4.40 -3.16
C GLN A 20 16.04 5.22 -1.94
N TYR A 21 15.68 6.49 -2.16
CA TYR A 21 15.12 7.33 -1.09
C TYR A 21 13.79 6.75 -0.60
N VAL A 22 12.87 6.46 -1.52
CA VAL A 22 11.53 5.95 -1.19
C VAL A 22 11.63 4.60 -0.46
N PHE A 23 12.50 3.70 -0.91
CA PHE A 23 12.74 2.42 -0.26
C PHE A 23 13.16 2.60 1.20
N ARG A 24 14.10 3.51 1.47
CA ARG A 24 14.57 3.80 2.83
C ARG A 24 13.46 4.39 3.71
N GLU A 25 12.64 5.28 3.17
CA GLU A 25 11.51 5.85 3.94
C GLU A 25 10.46 4.79 4.27
N ILE A 26 10.15 3.90 3.32
CA ILE A 26 9.24 2.77 3.56
C ILE A 26 9.81 1.81 4.61
N LEU A 27 11.10 1.45 4.51
CA LEU A 27 11.76 0.64 5.54
C LEU A 27 11.75 1.31 6.92
N SER A 28 11.95 2.63 6.98
CA SER A 28 11.86 3.41 8.22
C SER A 28 10.44 3.34 8.80
N ALA A 29 9.41 3.52 7.97
CA ALA A 29 8.02 3.42 8.39
C ALA A 29 7.66 2.01 8.88
N LEU A 30 8.11 0.96 8.20
CA LEU A 30 7.91 -0.44 8.61
C LEU A 30 8.63 -0.76 9.93
N SER A 31 9.85 -0.24 10.12
CA SER A 31 10.65 -0.44 11.33
C SER A 31 10.15 0.37 12.52
N ALA A 32 9.39 1.44 12.26
CA ALA A 32 8.77 2.30 13.25
C ALA A 32 7.27 2.48 12.91
N PRO A 33 6.43 1.43 13.10
CA PRO A 33 5.03 1.42 12.68
C PRO A 33 4.23 2.60 13.25
N GLY A 34 3.29 3.13 12.47
CA GLY A 34 2.52 4.32 12.84
C GLY A 34 3.26 5.66 12.65
N THR A 35 4.53 5.65 12.24
CA THR A 35 5.23 6.89 11.85
C THR A 35 4.81 7.33 10.45
N GLN A 36 4.40 8.59 10.31
CA GLN A 36 4.16 9.18 9.00
C GLN A 36 5.47 9.64 8.37
N VAL A 37 5.76 9.15 7.18
CA VAL A 37 6.91 9.55 6.35
C VAL A 37 6.43 10.25 5.08
N ALA A 38 7.27 11.09 4.49
CA ALA A 38 7.01 11.76 3.21
C ALA A 38 7.88 11.16 2.10
N LEU A 39 7.24 10.74 1.02
CA LEU A 39 7.88 10.13 -0.13
C LEU A 39 8.16 11.16 -1.23
N ARG A 40 9.16 10.86 -2.08
CA ARG A 40 9.37 11.61 -3.32
C ARG A 40 8.19 11.38 -4.24
N LYS A 41 7.74 12.44 -4.92
CA LYS A 41 6.58 12.40 -5.80
C LYS A 41 7.04 12.01 -7.22
N PRO A 42 6.58 10.86 -7.75
CA PRO A 42 6.66 10.62 -9.19
C PRO A 42 5.67 11.53 -9.93
N GLY A 43 5.68 11.50 -11.27
CA GLY A 43 4.68 12.19 -12.05
C GLY A 43 3.26 11.71 -11.73
N HIS A 44 2.30 12.61 -11.94
CA HIS A 44 0.91 12.37 -11.56
C HIS A 44 0.27 11.29 -12.44
N VAL A 45 -0.35 10.30 -11.79
CA VAL A 45 -1.18 9.27 -12.42
C VAL A 45 -2.58 9.38 -11.84
N PRO A 46 -3.65 9.42 -12.66
CA PRO A 46 -5.02 9.42 -12.15
C PRO A 46 -5.30 8.21 -11.24
N LEU A 47 -6.27 8.36 -10.35
CA LEU A 47 -6.81 7.33 -9.44
C LEU A 47 -5.89 6.89 -8.29
N LEU A 48 -4.57 6.93 -8.46
CA LEU A 48 -3.62 6.61 -7.40
C LEU A 48 -2.89 7.86 -6.88
N ASN A 49 -2.79 7.99 -5.57
CA ASN A 49 -2.02 9.06 -4.95
C ASN A 49 -0.51 8.85 -5.17
N ALA A 50 0.26 9.93 -5.02
CA ALA A 50 1.70 9.93 -5.31
C ALA A 50 2.48 8.96 -4.41
N ALA A 51 2.05 8.71 -3.16
CA ALA A 51 2.68 7.73 -2.29
C ALA A 51 2.42 6.29 -2.74
N SER A 52 1.21 5.96 -3.21
CA SER A 52 0.91 4.66 -3.81
C SER A 52 1.78 4.40 -5.05
N ILE A 53 1.86 5.36 -5.98
CA ILE A 53 2.70 5.23 -7.17
C ILE A 53 4.18 5.15 -6.79
N ALA A 54 4.64 5.94 -5.83
CA ALA A 54 6.03 5.89 -5.37
C ALA A 54 6.39 4.52 -4.81
N ALA A 55 5.50 3.93 -4.00
CA ALA A 55 5.68 2.58 -3.45
C ALA A 55 5.71 1.54 -4.57
N LEU A 56 4.77 1.57 -5.52
CA LEU A 56 4.74 0.62 -6.64
C LEU A 56 5.99 0.72 -7.50
N LEU A 57 6.42 1.92 -7.90
CA LEU A 57 7.64 2.12 -8.68
C LEU A 57 8.91 1.62 -7.97
N THR A 58 8.88 1.52 -6.64
CA THR A 58 10.06 1.18 -5.83
C THR A 58 10.08 -0.28 -5.40
N LEU A 59 8.91 -0.87 -5.14
CA LEU A 59 8.77 -2.18 -4.51
C LEU A 59 8.32 -3.28 -5.48
N THR A 60 7.81 -2.92 -6.66
CA THR A 60 7.28 -3.90 -7.61
C THR A 60 8.18 -4.08 -8.83
N ASP A 61 8.19 -5.29 -9.35
CA ASP A 61 8.82 -5.69 -10.59
C ASP A 61 8.02 -6.79 -11.29
N SER A 62 8.60 -7.41 -12.32
CA SER A 62 7.95 -8.47 -13.11
C SER A 62 7.66 -9.76 -12.35
N THR A 63 8.19 -9.92 -11.14
CA THR A 63 8.04 -11.10 -10.28
C THR A 63 7.08 -10.88 -9.12
N THR A 64 6.54 -9.67 -8.96
CA THR A 64 5.65 -9.31 -7.84
C THR A 64 4.25 -8.98 -8.32
N PRO A 65 3.36 -9.96 -8.58
CA PRO A 65 2.00 -9.72 -9.02
C PRO A 65 1.24 -8.66 -8.21
N LEU A 66 0.54 -7.77 -8.92
CA LEU A 66 -0.21 -6.66 -8.35
C LEU A 66 -1.71 -6.88 -8.56
N TRP A 67 -2.50 -6.79 -7.49
CA TRP A 67 -3.95 -6.69 -7.57
C TRP A 67 -4.40 -5.23 -7.38
N LEU A 68 -5.41 -4.82 -8.13
CA LEU A 68 -6.00 -3.49 -8.09
C LEU A 68 -7.47 -3.61 -7.75
N ASP A 69 -8.01 -2.73 -6.92
CA ASP A 69 -9.44 -2.72 -6.63
C ASP A 69 -10.31 -2.44 -7.86
N GLU A 70 -11.60 -2.77 -7.78
CA GLU A 70 -12.53 -2.64 -8.91
C GLU A 70 -12.55 -1.22 -9.50
N SER A 71 -12.38 -0.21 -8.66
CA SER A 71 -12.37 1.21 -9.05
C SER A 71 -11.18 1.58 -9.95
N THR A 72 -10.08 0.83 -9.84
CA THR A 72 -8.82 1.07 -10.57
C THR A 72 -8.50 -0.01 -11.60
N GLN A 73 -8.99 -1.23 -11.41
CA GLN A 73 -8.66 -2.41 -12.21
C GLN A 73 -9.10 -2.30 -13.67
N ALA A 74 -10.20 -1.60 -13.98
CA ALA A 74 -10.68 -1.42 -15.36
C ALA A 74 -9.96 -0.29 -16.13
N ASN A 75 -9.10 0.49 -15.46
CA ASN A 75 -8.47 1.65 -16.10
C ASN A 75 -7.25 1.24 -16.96
N ALA A 76 -7.44 1.25 -18.29
CA ALA A 76 -6.40 0.86 -19.24
C ALA A 76 -5.14 1.76 -19.21
N ALA A 77 -5.29 3.06 -18.91
CA ALA A 77 -4.17 3.98 -18.83
C ALA A 77 -3.30 3.69 -17.61
N LEU A 78 -3.91 3.44 -16.45
CA LEU A 78 -3.21 3.03 -15.23
C LEU A 78 -2.49 1.69 -15.43
N ARG A 79 -3.15 0.69 -16.02
CA ARG A 79 -2.50 -0.59 -16.35
C ARG A 79 -1.31 -0.41 -17.28
N SER A 80 -1.45 0.42 -18.31
CA SER A 80 -0.36 0.72 -19.25
C SER A 80 0.81 1.43 -18.55
N TYR A 81 0.52 2.36 -17.64
CA TYR A 81 1.53 3.04 -16.83
C TYR A 81 2.30 2.04 -15.95
N LEU A 82 1.59 1.16 -15.22
CA LEU A 82 2.19 0.18 -14.33
C LEU A 82 3.01 -0.87 -15.11
N ALA A 83 2.51 -1.33 -16.25
CA ALA A 83 3.25 -2.24 -17.11
C ALA A 83 4.54 -1.60 -17.67
N PHE A 84 4.48 -0.32 -18.08
CA PHE A 84 5.63 0.38 -18.65
C PHE A 84 6.68 0.76 -17.61
N HIS A 85 6.26 1.32 -16.47
CA HIS A 85 7.19 1.85 -15.47
C HIS A 85 7.61 0.84 -14.40
N CYS A 86 6.73 -0.09 -14.02
CA CYS A 86 7.02 -1.09 -13.01
C CYS A 86 7.30 -2.48 -13.60
N GLY A 87 6.84 -2.77 -14.82
CA GLY A 87 6.92 -4.12 -15.40
C GLY A 87 6.05 -5.15 -14.67
N VAL A 88 5.13 -4.70 -13.82
CA VAL A 88 4.40 -5.54 -12.87
C VAL A 88 3.23 -6.27 -13.52
N PRO A 89 3.08 -7.60 -13.32
CA PRO A 89 1.91 -8.32 -13.81
C PRO A 89 0.69 -7.99 -12.96
N VAL A 90 -0.38 -7.49 -13.58
CA VAL A 90 -1.66 -7.24 -12.89
C VAL A 90 -2.50 -8.50 -12.91
N VAL A 91 -2.91 -8.98 -11.72
CA VAL A 91 -3.73 -10.19 -11.54
C VAL A 91 -5.15 -9.83 -11.11
N ASP A 92 -6.11 -10.68 -11.48
CA ASP A 92 -7.52 -10.45 -11.14
C ASP A 92 -7.96 -11.15 -9.83
N VAL A 93 -7.14 -12.07 -9.31
CA VAL A 93 -7.41 -12.84 -8.08
C VAL A 93 -6.53 -12.31 -6.93
N GLN A 94 -7.17 -11.94 -5.81
CA GLN A 94 -6.52 -11.35 -4.64
C GLN A 94 -5.43 -12.24 -4.04
N SER A 95 -5.68 -13.55 -3.92
CA SER A 95 -4.75 -14.50 -3.32
C SER A 95 -3.48 -14.74 -4.14
N HIS A 96 -3.44 -14.31 -5.41
CA HIS A 96 -2.25 -14.40 -6.26
C HIS A 96 -1.34 -13.16 -6.16
N ALA A 97 -1.74 -12.15 -5.40
CA ALA A 97 -1.08 -10.86 -5.35
C ALA A 97 0.05 -10.82 -4.31
N VAL A 98 1.22 -10.32 -4.70
CA VAL A 98 2.30 -9.92 -3.77
C VAL A 98 2.04 -8.50 -3.25
N PHE A 99 1.51 -7.63 -4.11
CA PHE A 99 1.04 -6.30 -3.73
C PHE A 99 -0.42 -6.12 -4.10
N ALA A 100 -1.15 -5.36 -3.28
CA ALA A 100 -2.51 -4.93 -3.60
C ALA A 100 -2.65 -3.43 -3.41
N VAL A 101 -3.48 -2.76 -4.21
CA VAL A 101 -3.86 -1.36 -4.00
C VAL A 101 -5.37 -1.27 -3.86
N ILE A 102 -5.82 -0.74 -2.73
CA ILE A 102 -7.25 -0.62 -2.41
C ILE A 102 -7.59 0.77 -1.92
N SER A 103 -8.82 1.22 -2.18
CA SER A 103 -9.44 2.32 -1.46
C SER A 103 -9.72 1.91 0.00
N GLY A 104 -9.46 2.82 0.94
CA GLY A 104 -9.84 2.64 2.35
C GLY A 104 -11.35 2.78 2.60
N GLN A 105 -12.09 3.30 1.61
CA GLN A 105 -13.56 3.42 1.64
C GLN A 105 -14.21 2.70 0.46
N GLY A 106 -15.49 2.36 0.63
CA GLY A 106 -16.32 1.78 -0.42
C GLY A 106 -16.18 0.26 -0.48
N HIS A 107 -16.51 -0.32 -1.64
CA HIS A 107 -16.39 -1.76 -1.83
C HIS A 107 -14.92 -2.14 -1.95
N ARG A 108 -14.39 -2.79 -0.91
CA ARG A 108 -13.04 -3.36 -0.88
C ARG A 108 -13.12 -4.85 -0.56
N PRO A 109 -12.17 -5.67 -1.01
CA PRO A 109 -12.09 -7.06 -0.58
C PRO A 109 -11.75 -7.12 0.92
N ALA A 110 -12.21 -8.18 1.58
CA ALA A 110 -11.78 -8.50 2.93
C ALA A 110 -10.29 -8.85 2.96
N LEU A 111 -9.57 -8.44 4.00
CA LEU A 111 -8.11 -8.61 4.08
C LEU A 111 -7.66 -10.09 4.06
N ASP A 112 -8.51 -11.01 4.49
CA ASP A 112 -8.25 -12.45 4.50
C ASP A 112 -8.37 -13.13 3.11
N THR A 113 -8.85 -12.40 2.10
CA THR A 113 -8.87 -12.88 0.70
C THR A 113 -7.51 -12.79 0.00
N PHE A 114 -6.60 -11.97 0.55
CA PHE A 114 -5.22 -11.86 0.09
C PHE A 114 -4.35 -13.01 0.60
N SER A 115 -3.17 -13.19 0.02
CA SER A 115 -2.20 -14.16 0.55
C SER A 115 -1.77 -13.71 1.95
N LEU A 116 -2.03 -14.54 2.97
CA LEU A 116 -1.54 -14.30 4.33
C LEU A 116 -0.12 -14.86 4.55
N GLY A 117 0.46 -15.49 3.52
CA GLY A 117 1.64 -16.34 3.67
C GLY A 117 1.32 -17.64 4.41
N THR A 118 2.37 -18.38 4.73
CA THR A 118 2.32 -19.64 5.49
C THR A 118 3.19 -19.53 6.75
N ASP A 119 3.14 -20.54 7.61
CA ASP A 119 4.01 -20.57 8.80
C ASP A 119 5.48 -20.71 8.39
N GLU A 120 5.77 -21.49 7.34
CA GLU A 120 7.10 -21.69 6.79
C GLU A 120 7.58 -20.50 5.94
N TYR A 121 6.66 -19.84 5.23
CA TYR A 121 6.95 -18.72 4.34
C TYR A 121 6.00 -17.53 4.61
N PRO A 122 6.15 -16.86 5.76
CA PRO A 122 5.30 -15.72 6.10
C PRO A 122 5.60 -14.49 5.21
N ASP A 123 6.79 -14.41 4.62
CA ASP A 123 7.22 -13.37 3.70
C ASP A 123 6.48 -13.39 2.35
N GLN A 124 5.82 -14.49 1.98
CA GLN A 124 4.99 -14.62 0.77
C GLN A 124 3.56 -14.08 0.93
N SER A 125 3.31 -13.34 2.01
CA SER A 125 2.07 -12.59 2.19
C SER A 125 1.97 -11.40 1.24
N THR A 126 0.75 -10.94 1.00
CA THR A 126 0.48 -9.69 0.31
C THR A 126 0.81 -8.47 1.18
N THR A 127 1.47 -7.47 0.59
CA THR A 127 1.53 -6.10 1.13
C THR A 127 0.40 -5.27 0.52
N VAL A 128 -0.48 -4.72 1.35
CA VAL A 128 -1.67 -3.97 0.90
C VAL A 128 -1.42 -2.47 1.05
N ILE A 129 -1.42 -1.75 -0.07
CA ILE A 129 -1.37 -0.29 -0.14
C ILE A 129 -2.82 0.22 -0.07
N VAL A 130 -3.15 0.92 1.01
CA VAL A 130 -4.51 1.41 1.28
C VAL A 130 -4.55 2.92 1.12
N GLN A 131 -5.30 3.41 0.14
CA GLN A 131 -5.47 4.85 -0.07
C GLN A 131 -6.49 5.40 0.92
N VAL A 132 -6.03 6.26 1.82
CA VAL A 132 -6.87 6.94 2.81
C VAL A 132 -7.13 8.38 2.39
N ASP A 133 -8.19 8.99 2.91
CA ASP A 133 -8.56 10.37 2.53
C ASP A 133 -7.53 11.39 3.04
N ALA A 134 -7.09 11.21 4.29
CA ALA A 134 -6.13 12.10 4.96
C ALA A 134 -5.50 11.42 6.18
N PHE A 135 -4.33 11.90 6.58
CA PHE A 135 -3.73 11.59 7.89
C PHE A 135 -4.23 12.55 8.99
N THR A 136 -5.55 12.68 9.08
CA THR A 136 -6.28 13.48 10.07
C THR A 136 -7.56 12.72 10.49
N GLY A 137 -8.41 13.27 11.34
CA GLY A 137 -9.66 12.62 11.75
C GLY A 137 -9.50 11.70 12.97
N LYS A 138 -9.89 10.42 12.84
CA LYS A 138 -9.86 9.46 13.94
C LYS A 138 -8.42 9.22 14.43
N ARG A 139 -8.26 9.05 15.73
CA ARG A 139 -6.95 8.79 16.35
C ARG A 139 -6.80 7.30 16.62
N PHE A 140 -5.63 6.79 16.34
CA PHE A 140 -5.27 5.41 16.58
C PHE A 140 -4.02 5.32 17.43
N LYS A 141 -3.99 4.35 18.34
CA LYS A 141 -2.83 3.96 19.14
C LYS A 141 -2.25 2.70 18.52
N CYS A 142 -0.97 2.75 18.23
CA CYS A 142 -0.17 1.65 17.68
C CYS A 142 0.82 1.15 18.73
N THR A 143 0.91 -0.16 18.90
CA THR A 143 1.90 -0.84 19.77
C THR A 143 2.50 -2.04 19.04
N GLY A 144 3.58 -2.62 19.58
CA GLY A 144 4.27 -3.77 19.00
C GLY A 144 5.74 -3.49 18.66
N PRO A 145 6.40 -4.39 17.90
CA PRO A 145 7.80 -4.26 17.52
C PRO A 145 8.11 -2.91 16.84
N GLY A 146 9.25 -2.31 17.16
CA GLY A 146 9.64 -0.98 16.64
C GLY A 146 9.02 0.21 17.38
N ILE A 147 8.20 -0.04 18.41
CA ILE A 147 7.58 1.00 19.26
C ILE A 147 7.96 0.74 20.72
N LYS A 148 8.55 1.74 21.39
CA LYS A 148 9.03 1.60 22.78
C LYS A 148 7.90 1.50 23.81
N THR A 149 6.84 2.28 23.62
CA THR A 149 5.67 2.32 24.52
C THR A 149 4.40 2.25 23.70
N GLU A 150 4.06 3.35 23.05
CA GLU A 150 2.95 3.50 22.14
C GLU A 150 3.28 4.61 21.14
N ARG A 151 2.64 4.58 19.97
CA ARG A 151 2.67 5.65 19.00
C ARG A 151 1.24 5.98 18.58
N THR A 152 0.92 7.26 18.47
CA THR A 152 -0.37 7.68 17.95
C THR A 152 -0.24 8.19 16.52
N PHE A 153 -1.24 7.92 15.71
CA PHE A 153 -1.40 8.53 14.39
C PHE A 153 -2.88 8.83 14.14
N MET A 154 -3.15 9.59 13.08
CA MET A 154 -4.53 9.91 12.67
C MET A 154 -4.74 9.47 11.23
N ALA A 155 -5.92 8.96 10.93
CA ALA A 155 -6.33 8.60 9.58
C ALA A 155 -7.85 8.75 9.40
N SER A 156 -8.27 9.21 8.23
CA SER A 156 -9.65 9.29 7.80
C SER A 156 -9.83 8.54 6.48
N GLY A 157 -11.05 8.11 6.19
CA GLY A 157 -11.33 7.30 5.00
C GLY A 157 -10.96 5.83 5.19
N LEU A 158 -11.15 5.31 6.40
CA LEU A 158 -11.14 3.89 6.72
C LEU A 158 -12.40 3.57 7.51
N ASP A 159 -13.16 2.57 7.06
CA ASP A 159 -14.29 2.06 7.82
C ASP A 159 -13.85 1.29 9.08
N ALA A 160 -14.78 1.09 10.02
CA ALA A 160 -14.50 0.32 11.23
C ALA A 160 -14.21 -1.16 10.91
N GLU A 161 -14.84 -1.67 9.85
CA GLU A 161 -14.68 -3.05 9.39
C GLU A 161 -13.22 -3.35 9.01
N PHE A 162 -12.49 -2.39 8.42
CA PHE A 162 -11.08 -2.55 8.07
C PHE A 162 -10.22 -2.85 9.29
N TRP A 163 -10.48 -2.13 10.39
CA TRP A 163 -9.73 -2.32 11.62
C TRP A 163 -10.10 -3.63 12.32
N GLU A 164 -11.37 -4.02 12.29
CA GLU A 164 -11.81 -5.32 12.83
C GLU A 164 -11.25 -6.50 12.01
N GLU A 165 -11.25 -6.43 10.69
CA GLU A 165 -10.62 -7.42 9.82
C GLU A 165 -9.12 -7.54 10.12
N ARG A 166 -8.42 -6.40 10.20
CA ARG A 166 -6.98 -6.40 10.51
C ARG A 166 -6.71 -7.01 11.88
N LYS A 167 -7.54 -6.70 12.88
CA LYS A 167 -7.45 -7.25 14.23
C LYS A 167 -7.72 -8.75 14.23
N ALA A 168 -8.67 -9.24 13.43
CA ALA A 168 -8.98 -10.66 13.30
C ALA A 168 -7.84 -11.48 12.70
N LEU A 169 -6.95 -10.85 11.90
CA LEU A 169 -5.75 -11.51 11.37
C LEU A 169 -4.61 -11.62 12.40
N MET A 170 -4.59 -10.81 13.45
CA MET A 170 -3.48 -10.78 14.41
C MET A 170 -3.16 -12.12 15.09
N PRO A 171 -4.14 -12.96 15.51
CA PRO A 171 -3.86 -14.27 16.10
C PRO A 171 -3.20 -15.27 15.14
N LEU A 172 -3.17 -14.98 13.83
CA LEU A 172 -2.59 -15.87 12.82
C LEU A 172 -1.07 -15.71 12.65
N PHE A 173 -0.44 -14.82 13.42
CA PHE A 173 1.01 -14.61 13.37
C PHE A 173 1.76 -15.97 13.43
N PRO A 174 2.73 -16.23 12.52
CA PRO A 174 3.44 -15.29 11.65
C PRO A 174 2.73 -14.88 10.35
N LYS A 175 1.57 -15.46 10.05
CA LYS A 175 0.76 -15.11 8.87
C LYS A 175 0.06 -13.76 9.05
N GLY A 176 -0.33 -13.15 7.95
CA GLY A 176 -1.04 -11.87 7.91
C GLY A 176 -0.69 -11.07 6.66
N VAL A 177 -1.12 -9.81 6.61
CA VAL A 177 -0.73 -8.84 5.59
C VAL A 177 -0.04 -7.66 6.22
N ASP A 178 0.90 -7.05 5.50
CA ASP A 178 1.50 -5.78 5.88
C ASP A 178 0.74 -4.64 5.20
N ILE A 179 0.43 -3.58 5.95
CA ILE A 179 -0.40 -2.47 5.45
C ILE A 179 0.47 -1.22 5.26
N LEU A 180 0.32 -0.57 4.09
CA LEU A 180 0.87 0.74 3.78
C LEU A 180 -0.29 1.72 3.56
N LEU A 181 -0.63 2.54 4.55
CA LEU A 181 -1.60 3.61 4.39
C LEU A 181 -0.97 4.74 3.58
N THR A 182 -1.64 5.25 2.55
CA THR A 182 -1.13 6.31 1.69
C THR A 182 -2.13 7.44 1.51
N CYS A 183 -1.65 8.68 1.54
CA CYS A 183 -2.42 9.87 1.21
C CYS A 183 -1.50 10.96 0.65
N GLY A 184 -1.84 11.50 -0.52
CA GLY A 184 -1.00 12.48 -1.21
C GLY A 184 0.38 11.88 -1.50
N HIS A 185 1.40 12.35 -0.76
CA HIS A 185 2.78 11.84 -0.84
C HIS A 185 3.31 11.35 0.50
N CYS A 186 2.41 11.13 1.45
CA CYS A 186 2.74 10.64 2.78
C CYS A 186 2.34 9.16 2.88
N LEU A 187 3.05 8.43 3.74
CA LEU A 187 2.82 7.02 4.01
C LEU A 187 2.93 6.74 5.51
N ILE A 188 2.08 5.85 6.02
CA ILE A 188 2.22 5.20 7.33
C ILE A 188 2.24 3.70 7.08
N ALA A 189 3.20 2.99 7.67
CA ALA A 189 3.25 1.53 7.58
C ALA A 189 2.78 0.88 8.89
N LEU A 190 2.07 -0.24 8.76
CA LEU A 190 1.55 -1.06 9.84
C LEU A 190 1.81 -2.54 9.51
N PRO A 191 3.01 -3.06 9.85
CA PRO A 191 3.32 -4.48 9.68
C PRO A 191 2.31 -5.36 10.41
N ARG A 192 2.16 -6.62 10.01
CA ARG A 192 1.20 -7.57 10.63
C ARG A 192 1.38 -7.76 12.13
N THR A 193 2.57 -7.46 12.66
CA THR A 193 2.90 -7.54 14.09
C THR A 193 2.44 -6.34 14.90
N SER A 194 2.08 -5.22 14.26
CA SER A 194 1.65 -4.03 14.99
C SER A 194 0.18 -4.15 15.40
N CYS A 195 -0.11 -3.87 16.66
CA CYS A 195 -1.47 -3.75 17.18
C CYS A 195 -1.94 -2.31 16.98
N VAL A 196 -3.18 -2.12 16.53
CA VAL A 196 -3.78 -0.80 16.31
C VAL A 196 -5.18 -0.75 16.92
N GLU A 197 -5.44 0.27 17.71
CA GLU A 197 -6.72 0.50 18.40
C GLU A 197 -7.18 1.95 18.18
N GLU A 198 -8.46 2.17 17.88
CA GLU A 198 -9.05 3.52 17.85
C GLU A 198 -9.13 4.10 19.28
N VAL A 199 -8.85 5.40 19.44
CA VAL A 199 -8.78 6.13 20.73
C VAL A 199 -9.80 7.25 20.78
#